data_AF-A0A7J4PTW5-F1
#
_entry.id   AF-A0A7J4PTW5-F1
#
_cell.length_a   1.000
_cell.length_b   1.000
_cell.length_c   1.000
_cell.angle_alpha   90.00
_cell.angle_beta   90.00
_cell.angle_gamma   90.00
#
_symmetry.space_group_name_H-M   'P 1'
#
loop_
_entity.id
_entity.type
_entity.pdbx_description
1 polymer ?
#
loop_
_entity_poly.entity_id
_entity_poly.type
_entity_poly.pdbx_seq_one_letter_code
_entity_poly.pdbx_strand_id
1 'polypeptide(L)'
;MKFLEDEVITPTEEYETLIPIDEYLAAGIHIGTQQKTKSMKGYIYRVRTDGLYVLDVQATDKRIRLAAKFLAKYDPSKILVVSARQYGQRPATMFSKSVGAKAVVGRFIPNTLTNPNFYDYVEPDVVVVTDPSGDNQAINEAIDVGIPVVALCDTNNLTSNVDLVIPTNNKGRKALTLIYWLLAKEMLKERGEEDRFRYSVSDFEMEF
;
A
#
# COMPACT_ATOMS: atom_id res chain seq x y z
N MET A 1 40.15 0.94 -27.34
CA MET A 1 39.72 -0.30 -26.67
C MET A 1 40.02 -0.12 -25.18
N LYS A 2 39.11 0.55 -24.46
CA LYS A 2 39.22 0.81 -23.02
C LYS A 2 38.06 0.04 -22.38
N PHE A 3 38.41 -1.02 -21.67
CA PHE A 3 37.50 -1.75 -20.80
C PHE A 3 37.13 -0.79 -19.66
N LEU A 4 35.83 -0.52 -19.52
CA LEU A 4 35.27 0.16 -18.37
C LEU A 4 35.27 -0.88 -17.25
N GLU A 5 36.16 -0.67 -16.28
CA GLU A 5 36.19 -1.42 -15.03
C GLU A 5 34.84 -1.24 -14.31
N ASP A 6 34.36 -2.37 -13.80
CA ASP A 6 33.17 -2.49 -12.99
C ASP A 6 33.17 -1.44 -11.88
N GLU A 7 32.23 -0.49 -11.95
CA GLU A 7 31.81 0.26 -10.76
C GLU A 7 31.17 -0.75 -9.80
N VAL A 8 32.00 -1.29 -8.92
CA VAL A 8 31.60 -1.97 -7.71
C VAL A 8 30.77 -0.95 -6.92
N ILE A 9 29.44 -1.07 -7.05
CA ILE A 9 28.48 -0.37 -6.20
C ILE A 9 28.78 -0.85 -4.78
N THR A 10 29.52 -0.04 -4.02
CA THR A 10 29.65 -0.17 -2.58
C THR A 10 28.23 -0.23 -1.99
N PRO A 11 27.93 -1.13 -1.02
CA PRO A 11 26.64 -1.09 -0.33
C PRO A 11 26.56 0.24 0.42
N THR A 12 25.91 1.21 -0.20
CA THR A 12 25.67 2.55 0.35
C THR A 12 24.67 2.42 1.49
N GLU A 13 25.15 2.76 2.69
CA GLU A 13 24.42 2.97 3.94
C GLU A 13 23.69 1.73 4.48
N GLU A 14 23.97 1.35 5.73
CA GLU A 14 23.13 0.44 6.49
C GLU A 14 21.73 1.07 6.59
N TYR A 15 20.86 0.70 5.65
CA TYR A 15 19.50 1.21 5.61
C TYR A 15 18.73 0.59 6.77
N GLU A 16 18.49 1.38 7.81
CA GLU A 16 17.64 1.00 8.92
C GLU A 16 16.17 0.91 8.42
N THR A 17 15.74 -0.33 8.22
CA THR A 17 14.36 -0.67 7.87
C THR A 17 13.45 -0.46 9.07
N LEU A 18 12.16 -0.16 8.82
CA LEU A 18 11.17 0.10 9.89
C LEU A 18 11.00 -1.08 10.87
N ILE A 19 11.18 -2.29 10.35
CA ILE A 19 11.19 -3.57 11.06
C ILE A 19 12.35 -4.42 10.51
N PRO A 20 12.80 -5.45 11.23
CA PRO A 20 13.80 -6.38 10.74
C PRO A 20 13.40 -6.99 9.38
N ILE A 21 14.39 -7.17 8.49
CA ILE A 21 14.16 -7.72 7.14
C ILE A 21 13.48 -9.10 7.21
N ASP A 22 13.80 -9.89 8.23
CA ASP A 22 13.22 -11.21 8.45
C ASP A 22 11.70 -11.18 8.64
N GLU A 23 11.15 -10.12 9.25
CA GLU A 23 9.71 -9.95 9.42
C GLU A 23 9.00 -9.65 8.09
N TYR A 24 9.61 -8.80 7.25
CA TYR A 24 9.12 -8.56 5.89
C TYR A 24 9.10 -9.84 5.04
N LEU A 25 10.15 -10.67 5.18
CA LEU A 25 10.26 -11.95 4.49
C LEU A 25 9.24 -12.96 5.02
N ALA A 26 9.07 -13.06 6.34
CA ALA A 26 8.11 -13.96 6.99
C ALA A 26 6.65 -13.63 6.64
N ALA A 27 6.33 -12.35 6.46
CA ALA A 27 5.00 -11.91 6.00
C ALA A 27 4.75 -12.20 4.50
N GLY A 28 5.78 -12.50 3.73
CA GLY A 28 5.67 -12.80 2.29
C GLY A 28 5.43 -11.58 1.40
N ILE A 29 5.87 -10.38 1.82
CA ILE A 29 5.70 -9.13 1.08
C ILE A 29 6.45 -9.14 -0.26
N HIS A 30 7.60 -9.82 -0.30
CA HIS A 30 8.46 -9.93 -1.47
C HIS A 30 7.93 -10.90 -2.55
N ILE A 31 6.91 -11.72 -2.23
CA ILE A 31 6.39 -12.74 -3.16
C ILE A 31 5.37 -12.09 -4.09
N GLY A 32 5.75 -11.86 -5.34
CA GLY A 32 4.85 -11.37 -6.39
C GLY A 32 4.19 -12.50 -7.20
N THR A 33 3.75 -12.18 -8.41
CA THR A 33 3.06 -13.12 -9.30
C THR A 33 3.95 -13.63 -10.44
N GLN A 34 3.40 -14.46 -11.34
CA GLN A 34 4.07 -14.87 -12.58
C GLN A 34 3.97 -13.82 -13.69
N GLN A 35 3.15 -12.79 -13.52
CA GLN A 35 2.97 -11.72 -14.51
C GLN A 35 3.74 -10.47 -14.06
N LYS A 36 4.27 -9.73 -15.04
CA LYS A 36 4.92 -8.44 -14.82
C LYS A 36 4.34 -7.38 -15.74
N THR A 37 4.18 -6.16 -15.24
CA THR A 37 3.88 -4.98 -16.03
C THR A 37 5.14 -4.15 -16.27
N LYS A 38 5.12 -3.28 -17.30
CA LYS A 38 6.23 -2.38 -17.61
C LYS A 38 6.49 -1.40 -16.47
N SER A 39 5.43 -0.92 -15.81
CA SER A 39 5.52 0.06 -14.73
C SER A 39 6.15 -0.52 -13.46
N MET A 40 5.90 -1.80 -13.15
CA MET A 40 6.43 -2.44 -11.94
C MET A 40 7.87 -2.95 -12.10
N LYS A 41 8.46 -2.82 -13.29
CA LYS A 41 9.79 -3.37 -13.61
C LYS A 41 10.90 -2.79 -12.71
N GLY A 42 10.75 -1.54 -12.24
CA GLY A 42 11.71 -0.89 -11.33
C GLY A 42 11.66 -1.38 -9.88
N TYR A 43 10.62 -2.12 -9.49
CA TYR A 43 10.46 -2.68 -8.13
C TYR A 43 10.73 -4.18 -8.05
N ILE A 44 11.01 -4.83 -9.19
CA ILE A 44 11.29 -6.25 -9.25
C ILE A 44 12.79 -6.46 -9.07
N TYR A 45 13.17 -7.18 -8.01
CA TYR A 45 14.55 -7.50 -7.71
C TYR A 45 15.07 -8.66 -8.58
N ARG A 46 14.36 -9.81 -8.56
CA ARG A 46 14.75 -11.01 -9.32
C ARG A 46 13.56 -11.88 -9.66
N VAL A 47 13.80 -12.89 -10.50
CA VAL A 47 12.84 -13.95 -10.81
C VAL A 47 13.27 -15.23 -10.10
N ARG A 48 12.34 -15.92 -9.44
CA ARG A 48 12.58 -17.23 -8.82
C ARG A 48 12.56 -18.34 -9.88
N THR A 49 13.11 -19.50 -9.54
CA THR A 49 13.09 -20.71 -10.40
C THR A 49 11.68 -21.10 -10.85
N ASP A 50 10.68 -20.83 -10.00
CA ASP A 50 9.27 -21.19 -10.24
C ASP A 50 8.54 -20.18 -11.14
N GLY A 51 9.26 -19.16 -11.66
CA GLY A 51 8.69 -18.10 -12.49
C GLY A 51 7.98 -16.98 -11.71
N LEU A 52 8.00 -17.02 -10.38
CA LEU A 52 7.48 -15.94 -9.53
C LEU A 52 8.46 -14.76 -9.48
N TYR A 53 7.95 -13.55 -9.67
CA TYR A 53 8.72 -12.32 -9.51
C TYR A 53 8.87 -11.98 -8.03
N VAL A 54 10.09 -11.58 -7.65
CA VAL A 54 10.42 -11.15 -6.29
C VAL A 54 10.52 -9.63 -6.27
N LEU A 55 9.74 -8.99 -5.40
CA LEU A 55 9.78 -7.54 -5.16
C LEU A 55 10.93 -7.15 -4.23
N ASP A 56 11.47 -5.96 -4.44
CA ASP A 56 12.49 -5.38 -3.56
C ASP A 56 11.86 -4.82 -2.27
N VAL A 57 12.23 -5.40 -1.13
CA VAL A 57 11.76 -5.00 0.20
C VAL A 57 12.26 -3.60 0.59
N GLN A 58 13.45 -3.20 0.16
CA GLN A 58 13.97 -1.87 0.47
C GLN A 58 13.17 -0.78 -0.23
N ALA A 59 12.78 -1.04 -1.49
CA ALA A 59 11.89 -0.15 -2.22
C ALA A 59 10.51 -0.05 -1.56
N THR A 60 9.99 -1.15 -1.03
CA THR A 60 8.73 -1.16 -0.26
C THR A 60 8.84 -0.28 0.99
N ASP A 61 9.88 -0.45 1.80
CA ASP A 61 10.08 0.32 3.04
C ASP A 61 10.17 1.84 2.76
N LYS A 62 10.96 2.23 1.76
CA LYS A 62 11.07 3.64 1.32
C LYS A 62 9.71 4.22 0.90
N ARG A 63 8.90 3.42 0.20
CA ARG A 63 7.56 3.83 -0.27
C ARG A 63 6.55 3.89 0.87
N ILE A 64 6.62 3.00 1.86
CA ILE A 64 5.79 3.08 3.07
C ILE A 64 6.08 4.37 3.82
N ARG A 65 7.35 4.70 4.05
CA ARG A 65 7.74 5.94 4.75
C ARG A 65 7.26 7.19 4.00
N LEU A 66 7.42 7.19 2.67
CA LEU A 66 6.93 8.28 1.82
C LEU A 66 5.40 8.41 1.87
N ALA A 67 4.68 7.28 1.83
CA ALA A 67 3.23 7.26 1.91
C ALA A 67 2.70 7.69 3.28
N ALA A 68 3.32 7.24 4.37
CA ALA A 68 2.99 7.67 5.72
C ALA A 68 3.15 9.18 5.87
N LYS A 69 4.29 9.74 5.41
CA LYS A 69 4.55 11.19 5.40
C LYS A 69 3.58 11.96 4.51
N PHE A 70 3.14 11.38 3.40
CA PHE A 70 2.14 11.99 2.52
C PHE A 70 0.76 12.02 3.19
N LEU A 71 0.30 10.90 3.74
CA LEU A 71 -0.98 10.76 4.43
C LEU A 71 -1.04 11.56 5.74
N ALA A 72 0.09 11.77 6.41
CA ALA A 72 0.18 12.59 7.61
C ALA A 72 -0.20 14.06 7.37
N LYS A 73 -0.10 14.57 6.13
CA LYS A 73 -0.43 15.96 5.78
C LYS A 73 -1.93 16.25 5.69
N TYR A 74 -2.76 15.23 5.49
CA TYR A 74 -4.20 15.37 5.31
C TYR A 74 -4.95 15.25 6.63
N ASP A 75 -6.21 15.64 6.69
CA ASP A 75 -7.02 15.36 7.88
C ASP A 75 -7.47 13.89 7.90
N PRO A 76 -7.46 13.18 9.06
CA PRO A 76 -7.82 11.77 9.12
C PRO A 76 -9.20 11.48 8.54
N SER A 77 -10.18 12.33 8.86
CA SER A 77 -11.56 12.17 8.40
C SER A 77 -11.75 12.31 6.89
N LYS A 78 -10.74 12.87 6.20
CA LYS A 78 -10.69 13.10 4.75
C LYS A 78 -9.88 12.04 4.01
N ILE A 79 -9.37 11.03 4.72
CA ILE A 79 -8.72 9.87 4.11
C ILE A 79 -9.77 8.78 3.89
N LEU A 80 -9.88 8.28 2.67
CA LEU A 80 -10.73 7.15 2.32
C LEU A 80 -9.87 5.92 2.00
N VAL A 81 -10.08 4.82 2.70
CA VAL A 81 -9.45 3.53 2.41
C VAL A 81 -10.46 2.62 1.72
N VAL A 82 -10.10 2.07 0.57
CA VAL A 82 -10.95 1.17 -0.23
C VAL A 82 -10.29 -0.20 -0.36
N SER A 83 -11.07 -1.24 -0.06
CA SER A 83 -10.64 -2.63 -0.25
C SER A 83 -11.82 -3.55 -0.60
N ALA A 84 -11.93 -3.95 -1.87
CA ALA A 84 -12.85 -5.00 -2.29
C ALA A 84 -12.38 -6.41 -1.90
N ARG A 85 -11.06 -6.62 -1.77
CA ARG A 85 -10.47 -7.93 -1.45
C ARG A 85 -10.82 -8.39 -0.05
N GLN A 86 -11.32 -9.62 0.10
CA GLN A 86 -11.71 -10.21 1.39
C GLN A 86 -10.62 -10.13 2.46
N TYR A 87 -9.36 -10.48 2.12
CA TYR A 87 -8.24 -10.41 3.06
C TYR A 87 -7.78 -8.98 3.37
N GLY A 88 -8.14 -8.00 2.55
CA GLY A 88 -7.83 -6.58 2.78
C GLY A 88 -8.89 -5.84 3.60
N GLN A 89 -10.13 -6.36 3.68
CA GLN A 89 -11.24 -5.70 4.38
C GLN A 89 -10.92 -5.47 5.87
N ARG A 90 -10.39 -6.49 6.55
CA ARG A 90 -10.05 -6.41 7.98
C ARG A 90 -8.88 -5.45 8.24
N PRO A 91 -7.72 -5.56 7.56
CA PRO A 91 -6.64 -4.58 7.69
C PRO A 91 -7.06 -3.14 7.38
N ALA A 92 -7.84 -2.91 6.31
CA ALA A 92 -8.32 -1.58 5.94
C ALA A 92 -9.25 -0.97 7.01
N THR A 93 -10.13 -1.79 7.59
CA THR A 93 -11.01 -1.37 8.68
C THR A 93 -10.20 -1.03 9.94
N MET A 94 -9.22 -1.85 10.28
CA MET A 94 -8.36 -1.62 11.44
C MET A 94 -7.48 -0.39 11.27
N PHE A 95 -6.89 -0.19 10.09
CA PHE A 95 -6.18 1.04 9.74
C PHE A 95 -7.07 2.27 9.95
N SER A 96 -8.31 2.21 9.46
CA SER A 96 -9.27 3.30 9.58
C SER A 96 -9.64 3.60 11.03
N LYS A 97 -9.79 2.57 11.87
CA LYS A 97 -10.01 2.73 13.31
C LYS A 97 -8.81 3.33 14.04
N SER A 98 -7.60 2.92 13.69
CA SER A 98 -6.36 3.41 14.31
C SER A 98 -6.11 4.88 14.00
N VAL A 99 -6.34 5.28 12.75
CA VAL A 99 -6.03 6.62 12.24
C VAL A 99 -7.20 7.59 12.41
N GLY A 100 -8.44 7.08 12.43
CA GLY A 100 -9.65 7.91 12.33
C GLY A 100 -10.08 8.21 10.88
N ALA A 101 -9.66 7.35 9.93
CA ALA A 101 -10.03 7.44 8.52
C ALA A 101 -11.38 6.77 8.24
N LYS A 102 -11.94 7.03 7.06
CA LYS A 102 -13.13 6.32 6.56
C LYS A 102 -12.68 5.10 5.76
N ALA A 103 -13.34 3.97 5.97
CA ALA A 103 -13.12 2.74 5.20
C ALA A 103 -14.39 2.36 4.44
N VAL A 104 -14.22 2.07 3.15
CA VAL A 104 -15.23 1.39 2.33
C VAL A 104 -14.67 0.02 1.98
N VAL A 105 -15.24 -0.99 2.62
CA VAL A 105 -14.80 -2.38 2.47
C VAL A 105 -15.85 -3.19 1.71
N GLY A 106 -15.39 -4.14 0.89
CA GLY A 106 -16.27 -4.93 0.03
C GLY A 106 -16.59 -4.20 -1.28
N ARG A 107 -17.80 -4.39 -1.79
CA ARG A 107 -18.17 -3.84 -3.10
C ARG A 107 -18.26 -2.32 -3.02
N PHE A 108 -17.39 -1.64 -3.76
CA PHE A 108 -17.49 -0.19 -3.96
C PHE A 108 -18.72 0.13 -4.80
N ILE A 109 -19.62 0.97 -4.27
CA ILE A 109 -20.84 1.37 -4.97
C ILE A 109 -20.50 2.52 -5.91
N PRO A 110 -20.84 2.44 -7.21
CA PRO A 110 -20.62 3.56 -8.12
C PRO A 110 -21.34 4.82 -7.66
N ASN A 111 -20.74 5.97 -7.94
CA ASN A 111 -21.18 7.32 -7.55
C ASN A 111 -20.94 7.71 -6.09
N THR A 112 -20.13 6.93 -5.37
CA THR A 112 -19.77 7.24 -3.97
C THR A 112 -18.94 8.53 -3.87
N LEU A 113 -18.13 8.87 -4.88
CA LEU A 113 -17.30 10.09 -4.89
C LEU A 113 -17.85 11.19 -5.81
N THR A 114 -18.72 10.86 -6.76
CA THR A 114 -19.16 11.81 -7.80
C THR A 114 -20.56 12.39 -7.59
N ASN A 115 -21.45 11.73 -6.82
CA ASN A 115 -22.84 12.17 -6.67
C ASN A 115 -23.17 12.60 -5.22
N PRO A 116 -23.31 13.91 -4.95
CA PRO A 116 -23.66 14.43 -3.62
C PRO A 116 -25.02 13.97 -3.08
N ASN A 117 -25.95 13.56 -3.96
CA ASN A 117 -27.28 13.09 -3.54
C ASN A 117 -27.28 11.60 -3.13
N PHE A 118 -26.15 10.91 -3.25
CA PHE A 118 -26.02 9.52 -2.84
C PHE A 118 -25.94 9.41 -1.30
N TYR A 119 -26.59 8.40 -0.72
CA TYR A 119 -26.73 8.29 0.73
C TYR A 119 -25.39 8.05 1.45
N ASP A 120 -24.47 7.32 0.82
CA ASP A 120 -23.12 7.07 1.33
C ASP A 120 -22.06 7.95 0.62
N TYR A 121 -22.45 9.14 0.15
CA TYR A 121 -21.53 10.06 -0.50
C TYR A 121 -20.39 10.48 0.44
N VAL A 122 -19.16 10.45 -0.06
CA VAL A 122 -17.96 10.87 0.70
C VAL A 122 -17.09 11.76 -0.19
N GLU A 123 -16.60 12.86 0.40
CA GLU A 123 -15.61 13.76 -0.20
C GLU A 123 -14.26 13.60 0.53
N PRO A 124 -13.41 12.65 0.12
CA PRO A 124 -12.05 12.52 0.64
C PRO A 124 -11.07 13.41 -0.13
N ASP A 125 -9.99 13.81 0.53
CA ASP A 125 -8.89 14.55 -0.08
C ASP A 125 -7.78 13.61 -0.59
N VAL A 126 -7.82 12.34 -0.18
CA VAL A 126 -6.92 11.28 -0.64
C VAL A 126 -7.59 9.91 -0.52
N VAL A 127 -7.36 9.06 -1.53
CA VAL A 127 -7.85 7.67 -1.53
C VAL A 127 -6.68 6.70 -1.43
N VAL A 128 -6.80 5.72 -0.53
CA VAL A 128 -5.86 4.60 -0.37
C VAL A 128 -6.53 3.32 -0.83
N VAL A 129 -5.94 2.65 -1.81
CA VAL A 129 -6.51 1.48 -2.47
C VAL A 129 -5.66 0.22 -2.23
N THR A 130 -6.30 -0.90 -1.89
CA THR A 130 -5.60 -2.17 -1.66
C THR A 130 -5.17 -2.86 -2.96
N ASP A 131 -5.99 -2.82 -4.00
CA ASP A 131 -5.61 -3.41 -5.29
C ASP A 131 -6.19 -2.59 -6.44
N PRO A 132 -5.34 -1.98 -7.29
CA PRO A 132 -5.81 -1.25 -8.44
C PRO A 132 -6.76 -2.05 -9.33
N SER A 133 -6.51 -3.36 -9.50
CA SER A 133 -7.36 -4.18 -10.37
C SER A 133 -8.74 -4.47 -9.77
N GLY A 134 -8.81 -4.66 -8.45
CA GLY A 134 -10.06 -4.98 -7.74
C GLY A 134 -10.91 -3.73 -7.46
N ASP A 135 -10.25 -2.61 -7.21
CA ASP A 135 -10.85 -1.34 -6.78
C ASP A 135 -10.84 -0.28 -7.88
N ASN A 136 -10.75 -0.70 -9.16
CA ASN A 136 -10.72 0.18 -10.33
C ASN A 136 -11.84 1.24 -10.33
N GLN A 137 -13.03 0.90 -9.81
CA GLN A 137 -14.15 1.84 -9.73
C GLN A 137 -13.81 3.05 -8.86
N ALA A 138 -13.20 2.83 -7.69
CA ALA A 138 -12.79 3.90 -6.80
C ALA A 138 -11.67 4.76 -7.40
N ILE A 139 -10.75 4.13 -8.15
CA ILE A 139 -9.67 4.83 -8.86
C ILE A 139 -10.23 5.74 -9.96
N ASN A 140 -11.16 5.23 -10.78
CA ASN A 140 -11.75 6.02 -11.86
C ASN A 140 -12.53 7.21 -11.32
N GLU A 141 -13.36 6.99 -10.29
CA GLU A 141 -14.09 8.10 -9.65
C GLU A 141 -13.16 9.10 -8.96
N ALA A 142 -12.06 8.64 -8.33
CA ALA A 142 -11.07 9.55 -7.76
C ALA A 142 -10.42 10.44 -8.84
N ILE A 143 -10.13 9.88 -10.02
CA ILE A 143 -9.60 10.66 -11.15
C ILE A 143 -10.62 11.69 -11.65
N ASP A 144 -11.88 11.29 -11.80
CA ASP A 144 -12.93 12.19 -12.29
C ASP A 144 -13.12 13.41 -11.39
N VAL A 145 -12.92 13.24 -10.07
CA VAL A 145 -13.00 14.31 -9.07
C VAL A 145 -11.65 15.05 -8.90
N GLY A 146 -10.54 14.44 -9.28
CA GLY A 146 -9.20 15.01 -9.13
C GLY A 146 -8.55 14.76 -7.76
N ILE A 147 -8.90 13.64 -7.11
CA ILE A 147 -8.38 13.24 -5.81
C ILE A 147 -7.14 12.34 -6.00
N PRO A 148 -6.01 12.59 -5.30
CA PRO A 148 -4.82 11.76 -5.41
C PRO A 148 -5.05 10.32 -4.89
N VAL A 149 -4.47 9.36 -5.60
CA VAL A 149 -4.60 7.92 -5.34
C VAL A 149 -3.27 7.31 -4.89
N VAL A 150 -3.28 6.73 -3.68
CA VAL A 150 -2.22 5.87 -3.16
C VAL A 150 -2.67 4.41 -3.29
N ALA A 151 -1.85 3.53 -3.87
CA ALA A 151 -2.25 2.14 -4.03
C ALA A 151 -1.14 1.12 -3.69
N LEU A 152 -1.57 -0.02 -3.15
CA LEU A 152 -0.73 -1.21 -2.99
C LEU A 152 -0.70 -1.98 -4.30
N CYS A 153 0.48 -2.11 -4.89
CA CYS A 153 0.65 -2.71 -6.22
C CYS A 153 1.56 -3.94 -6.17
N ASP A 154 1.06 -5.03 -6.71
CA ASP A 154 1.81 -6.25 -7.00
C ASP A 154 2.37 -6.19 -8.45
N THR A 155 3.17 -7.17 -8.84
CA THR A 155 3.90 -7.18 -10.11
C THR A 155 3.00 -7.17 -11.35
N ASN A 156 1.76 -7.64 -11.21
CA ASN A 156 0.76 -7.68 -12.27
C ASN A 156 -0.09 -6.40 -12.38
N ASN A 157 0.01 -5.47 -11.43
CA ASN A 157 -0.82 -4.28 -11.43
C ASN A 157 -0.33 -3.23 -12.44
N LEU A 158 -1.29 -2.51 -13.04
CA LEU A 158 -1.04 -1.29 -13.82
C LEU A 158 -1.09 -0.09 -12.87
N THR A 159 -0.16 0.84 -13.07
CA THR A 159 0.00 2.02 -12.19
C THR A 159 -0.28 3.34 -12.91
N SER A 160 -0.97 3.31 -14.06
CA SER A 160 -1.19 4.51 -14.89
C SER A 160 -2.02 5.58 -14.17
N ASN A 161 -2.91 5.13 -13.29
CA ASN A 161 -3.91 5.95 -12.59
C ASN A 161 -3.62 6.04 -11.09
N VAL A 162 -2.36 5.82 -10.69
CA VAL A 162 -1.93 5.79 -9.30
C VAL A 162 -0.79 6.78 -9.13
N ASP A 163 -0.97 7.77 -8.26
CA ASP A 163 0.01 8.82 -8.00
C ASP A 163 1.16 8.31 -7.12
N LEU A 164 0.82 7.51 -6.10
CA LEU A 164 1.80 6.92 -5.19
C LEU A 164 1.64 5.40 -5.11
N VAL A 165 2.64 4.71 -5.64
CA VAL A 165 2.71 3.24 -5.63
C VAL A 165 3.50 2.74 -4.42
N ILE A 166 2.89 1.81 -3.68
CA ILE A 166 3.58 1.01 -2.66
C ILE A 166 3.74 -0.40 -3.22
N PRO A 167 4.96 -0.82 -3.61
CA PRO A 167 5.19 -2.14 -4.17
C PRO A 167 5.09 -3.19 -3.07
N THR A 168 4.08 -4.05 -3.13
CA THR A 168 3.87 -5.11 -2.13
C THR A 168 2.99 -6.22 -2.69
N ASN A 169 3.10 -7.41 -2.11
CA ASN A 169 2.11 -8.46 -2.29
C ASN A 169 0.76 -8.02 -1.72
N ASN A 170 -0.23 -7.80 -2.60
CA ASN A 170 -1.60 -7.40 -2.24
C ASN A 170 -2.59 -8.58 -2.19
N LYS A 171 -2.09 -9.82 -2.16
CA LYS A 171 -2.90 -11.05 -2.13
C LYS A 171 -2.74 -11.81 -0.82
N GLY A 172 -1.55 -11.77 -0.22
CA GLY A 172 -1.26 -12.46 1.03
C GLY A 172 -1.94 -11.79 2.22
N ARG A 173 -2.61 -12.59 3.07
CA ARG A 173 -3.19 -12.11 4.34
C ARG A 173 -2.13 -11.43 5.21
N LYS A 174 -1.02 -12.12 5.49
CA LYS A 174 0.06 -11.61 6.35
C LYS A 174 0.72 -10.35 5.77
N ALA A 175 0.93 -10.32 4.45
CA ALA A 175 1.49 -9.15 3.77
C ALA A 175 0.58 -7.92 3.90
N LEU A 176 -0.71 -8.05 3.62
CA LEU A 176 -1.67 -6.95 3.75
C LEU A 176 -1.76 -6.44 5.20
N THR A 177 -1.88 -7.36 6.16
CA THR A 177 -1.87 -7.04 7.59
C THR A 177 -0.65 -6.20 7.96
N LEU A 178 0.55 -6.66 7.60
CA LEU A 178 1.79 -6.00 7.99
C LEU A 178 1.91 -4.62 7.34
N ILE A 179 1.55 -4.47 6.05
CA ILE A 179 1.62 -3.19 5.35
C ILE A 179 0.65 -2.17 5.95
N TYR A 180 -0.61 -2.54 6.19
CA TYR A 180 -1.57 -1.62 6.81
C TYR A 180 -1.19 -1.26 8.25
N TRP A 181 -0.65 -2.22 9.01
CA TRP A 181 -0.14 -1.97 10.36
C TRP A 181 1.05 -1.00 10.35
N LEU A 182 2.04 -1.21 9.47
CA LEU A 182 3.19 -0.32 9.30
C LEU A 182 2.76 1.08 8.85
N LEU A 183 1.86 1.18 7.87
CA LEU A 183 1.35 2.47 7.40
C LEU A 183 0.63 3.24 8.53
N ALA A 184 -0.21 2.57 9.32
CA ALA A 184 -0.89 3.22 10.44
C ALA A 184 0.11 3.69 11.51
N LYS A 185 1.07 2.84 11.86
CA LYS A 185 2.12 3.14 12.84
C LYS A 185 2.95 4.34 12.41
N GLU A 186 3.50 4.32 11.19
CA GLU A 186 4.34 5.41 10.69
C GLU A 186 3.54 6.70 10.47
N MET A 187 2.29 6.61 10.05
CA MET A 187 1.45 7.81 9.87
C MET A 187 1.16 8.50 11.21
N LEU A 188 0.90 7.74 12.28
CA LEU A 188 0.70 8.31 13.62
C LEU A 188 2.01 8.82 14.21
N LYS A 189 3.13 8.15 13.91
CA LYS A 189 4.48 8.60 14.25
C LYS A 189 4.79 9.99 13.69
N GLU A 190 4.56 10.18 12.39
CA GLU A 190 4.76 11.48 11.72
C GLU A 190 3.84 12.59 12.25
N ARG A 191 2.70 12.23 12.86
CA ARG A 191 1.79 13.18 13.53
C ARG A 191 2.15 13.47 14.98
N GLY A 192 3.09 12.73 15.57
CA GLY A 192 3.41 12.82 17.00
C GLY A 192 2.33 12.19 17.91
N GLU A 193 1.48 11.32 17.37
CA GLU A 193 0.39 10.64 18.09
C GLU A 193 0.71 9.15 18.34
N GLU A 194 1.99 8.82 18.54
CA GLU A 194 2.46 7.44 18.74
C GLU A 194 1.71 6.71 19.86
N ASP A 195 1.36 7.41 20.94
CA ASP A 195 0.63 6.86 22.10
C ASP A 195 -0.78 6.36 21.77
N ARG A 196 -1.36 6.80 20.65
CA ARG A 196 -2.69 6.34 20.19
C ARG A 196 -2.60 4.98 19.51
N PHE A 197 -1.42 4.58 19.05
CA PHE A 197 -1.23 3.30 18.37
C PHE A 197 -1.11 2.16 19.38
N ARG A 198 -2.25 1.52 19.68
CA ARG A 198 -2.36 0.44 20.67
C ARG A 198 -2.49 -0.96 20.06
N TYR A 199 -2.40 -1.06 18.74
CA TYR A 199 -2.73 -2.29 18.02
C TYR A 199 -1.49 -3.08 17.67
N SER A 200 -1.60 -4.39 17.91
CA SER A 200 -0.63 -5.39 17.48
C SER A 200 -0.89 -5.83 16.03
N VAL A 201 0.09 -6.49 15.41
CA VAL A 201 -0.06 -7.06 14.06
C VAL A 201 -1.21 -8.07 14.02
N SER A 202 -1.40 -8.85 15.09
CA SER A 202 -2.50 -9.81 15.22
C SER A 202 -3.88 -9.18 15.14
N ASP A 203 -4.07 -7.96 15.66
CA ASP A 203 -5.38 -7.29 15.65
C ASP A 203 -5.85 -6.96 14.22
N PHE A 204 -4.89 -6.77 13.30
CA PHE A 204 -5.12 -6.50 11.89
C PHE A 204 -5.37 -7.79 11.09
N GLU A 205 -5.03 -8.96 11.62
CA GLU A 205 -5.31 -10.21 10.95
C GLU A 205 -6.80 -10.56 10.97
N MET A 206 -7.25 -11.22 9.92
CA MET A 206 -8.61 -11.73 9.84
C MET A 206 -8.71 -13.07 10.59
N GLU A 207 -9.36 -13.08 11.75
CA GLU A 207 -9.74 -14.32 12.42
C GLU A 207 -10.88 -15.00 11.63
N PHE A 208 -10.78 -16.32 11.45
CA PHE A 208 -11.81 -17.15 10.83
C PHE A 208 -12.60 -17.89 11.90
#